data_AF-A0A8T6SAK2-F1
#
_entry.id   AF-A0A8T6SAK2-F1
#
_cell.length_a   1.000
_cell.length_b   1.000
_cell.length_c   1.000
_cell.angle_alpha   90.00
_cell.angle_beta   90.00
_cell.angle_gamma   90.00
#
_symmetry.space_group_name_H-M   'P 1'
#
loop_
_entity.id
_entity.type
_entity.pdbx_description
1 polymer ?
#
loop_
_entity_poly.entity_id
_entity_poly.type
_entity_poly.pdbx_seq_one_letter_code
_entity_poly.pdbx_strand_id
1 'polypeptide(L)'
;MLGYTCSYTPEEIIYAAGILPIRILGTLESPNSANIYLPVNVCSFAKSCVSKALSGDYSILDAYIISNSCDNQNKIYDIWRNLT
;
A
#
# COMPACT_ATOMS: atom_id res chain seq x y z
N MET A 1 13.03 -2.36 -6.21
CA MET A 1 11.72 -2.24 -6.89
C MET A 1 10.82 -1.28 -6.14
N LEU A 2 9.89 -0.61 -6.80
CA LEU A 2 8.99 0.36 -6.17
C LEU A 2 7.53 -0.09 -6.31
N GLY A 3 6.81 -0.17 -5.20
CA GLY A 3 5.41 -0.58 -5.16
C GLY A 3 4.43 0.60 -5.20
N TYR A 4 3.30 0.46 -5.89
CA TYR A 4 2.26 1.49 -5.95
C TYR A 4 0.86 0.88 -5.91
N THR A 5 -0.11 1.59 -5.30
CA THR A 5 -1.47 1.08 -5.07
C THR A 5 -2.53 1.57 -6.06
N CYS A 6 -2.33 2.75 -6.64
CA CYS A 6 -3.36 3.47 -7.36
C CYS A 6 -3.08 3.56 -8.87
N SER A 7 -4.13 3.53 -9.70
CA SER A 7 -4.01 3.77 -11.15
C SER A 7 -3.66 5.21 -11.51
N TYR A 8 -3.83 6.15 -10.58
CA TYR A 8 -3.40 7.54 -10.76
C TYR A 8 -1.90 7.73 -10.52
N THR A 9 -1.18 6.70 -10.05
CA THR A 9 0.28 6.78 -9.92
C THR A 9 0.92 6.75 -11.32
N PRO A 10 1.74 7.75 -11.69
CA PRO A 10 2.37 7.81 -13.02
C PRO A 10 3.53 6.80 -13.12
N GLU A 11 3.21 5.55 -13.48
CA GLU A 11 4.20 4.48 -13.59
C GLU A 11 5.24 4.73 -14.68
N GLU A 12 4.88 5.52 -15.70
CA GLU A 12 5.77 5.91 -16.79
C GLU A 12 6.96 6.73 -16.30
N ILE A 13 6.75 7.60 -15.30
CA ILE A 13 7.83 8.41 -14.70
C ILE A 13 8.77 7.51 -13.88
N ILE A 14 8.21 6.55 -13.15
CA ILE A 14 8.97 5.60 -12.33
C ILE A 14 9.82 4.70 -13.23
N TYR A 15 9.22 4.19 -14.31
CA TYR A 15 9.89 3.38 -15.30
C TYR A 15 10.99 4.16 -16.04
N ALA A 16 10.73 5.41 -16.43
CA ALA A 16 11.72 6.28 -17.06
C ALA A 16 12.93 6.57 -16.15
N ALA A 17 12.77 6.51 -14.84
CA ALA A 17 13.85 6.62 -13.86
C ALA A 17 14.69 5.33 -13.70
N GLY A 18 14.40 4.27 -14.48
CA GLY A 18 15.10 2.98 -14.41
C GLY A 18 14.67 2.11 -13.22
N ILE A 19 13.53 2.44 -12.59
CA ILE A 19 12.98 1.70 -11.44
C ILE A 19 11.83 0.83 -11.94
N LEU A 20 11.77 -0.44 -11.52
CA LEU A 20 10.64 -1.32 -11.84
C LEU A 20 9.41 -0.94 -10.99
N PRO A 21 8.31 -0.40 -11.58
CA PRO A 21 7.07 -0.15 -10.86
C PRO A 21 6.29 -1.44 -10.68
N ILE A 22 5.76 -1.67 -9.48
CA ILE A 22 5.01 -2.89 -9.13
C ILE A 22 3.64 -2.50 -8.59
N ARG A 23 2.61 -2.94 -9.31
CA ARG A 23 1.22 -2.77 -8.90
C ARG A 23 0.92 -3.63 -7.68
N ILE A 24 0.47 -3.01 -6.60
CA ILE A 24 0.04 -3.69 -5.38
C ILE A 24 -1.46 -3.86 -5.41
N LEU A 25 -1.91 -5.12 -5.31
CA LEU A 25 -3.32 -5.52 -5.38
C LEU A 25 -3.90 -5.99 -4.04
N GLY A 26 -3.08 -6.02 -2.98
CA GLY A 26 -3.49 -6.54 -1.67
C GLY A 26 -3.63 -8.07 -1.66
N THR A 27 -4.50 -8.58 -0.78
CA THR A 27 -4.89 -10.00 -0.69
C THR A 27 -6.39 -10.10 -0.39
N LEU A 28 -6.98 -11.27 -0.66
CA LEU A 28 -8.34 -11.63 -0.27
C LEU A 28 -8.39 -12.30 1.11
N GLU A 29 -7.24 -12.56 1.71
CA GLU A 29 -7.15 -13.11 3.07
C GLU A 29 -7.67 -12.11 4.11
N SER A 30 -8.14 -12.64 5.24
CA SER A 30 -8.67 -11.80 6.32
C SER A 30 -7.58 -10.89 6.90
N PRO A 31 -7.76 -9.55 6.89
CA PRO A 31 -6.73 -8.61 7.33
C PRO A 31 -6.71 -8.47 8.86
N ASN A 32 -6.39 -9.57 9.55
CA ASN A 32 -6.50 -9.67 11.00
C ASN A 32 -5.59 -8.67 11.73
N SER A 33 -4.36 -8.45 11.23
CA SER A 33 -3.41 -7.51 11.85
C SER A 33 -3.80 -6.04 11.63
N ALA A 34 -4.42 -5.71 10.49
CA ALA A 34 -4.82 -4.34 10.18
C ALA A 34 -6.00 -3.85 11.03
N ASN A 35 -6.85 -4.75 11.53
CA ASN A 35 -8.04 -4.38 12.33
C ASN A 35 -7.70 -3.73 13.68
N ILE A 36 -6.46 -3.88 14.16
CA ILE A 36 -5.99 -3.21 15.39
C ILE A 36 -5.79 -1.70 15.14
N TYR A 37 -5.37 -1.34 13.92
CA TYR A 37 -4.98 0.03 13.56
C TYR A 37 -6.05 0.75 12.73
N LEU A 38 -6.90 0.00 12.04
CA LEU A 38 -7.90 0.55 11.13
C LEU A 38 -9.33 0.18 11.54
N PRO A 39 -10.25 1.14 11.56
CA PRO A 39 -11.64 0.88 11.90
C PRO A 39 -12.33 -0.04 10.87
N VAL A 40 -13.46 -0.64 11.28
CA VAL A 40 -14.24 -1.59 10.45
C VAL A 40 -14.73 -1.00 9.13
N ASN A 41 -14.88 0.32 9.04
CA ASN A 41 -15.39 1.03 7.86
C ASN A 41 -14.33 1.35 6.79
N VAL A 42 -13.06 0.98 7.00
CA VAL A 42 -12.01 1.12 5.97
C VAL A 42 -12.20 0.05 4.90
N CYS A 43 -12.01 0.39 3.62
CA CYS A 43 -12.19 -0.55 2.52
C CYS A 43 -11.26 -1.77 2.65
N SER A 44 -11.74 -2.92 2.19
CA SER A 44 -11.02 -4.20 2.27
C SER A 44 -9.64 -4.14 1.63
N PHE A 45 -9.50 -3.43 0.50
CA PHE A 45 -8.22 -3.23 -0.19
C PHE A 45 -7.18 -2.51 0.68
N ALA A 46 -7.58 -1.42 1.33
CA ALA A 46 -6.66 -0.67 2.20
C ALA A 46 -6.22 -1.51 3.40
N LYS A 47 -7.17 -2.23 4.01
CA LYS A 47 -6.88 -3.14 5.13
C LYS A 47 -5.95 -4.27 4.72
N SER A 48 -6.16 -4.87 3.54
CA SER A 48 -5.31 -5.97 3.09
C SER A 48 -3.89 -5.49 2.76
N CYS A 49 -3.74 -4.29 2.17
CA CYS A 49 -2.43 -3.68 1.96
C CYS A 49 -1.70 -3.45 3.30
N VAL A 50 -2.35 -2.84 4.29
CA VAL A 50 -1.75 -2.64 5.62
C VAL A 50 -1.41 -3.97 6.29
N SER A 51 -2.30 -4.97 6.20
CA SER A 51 -2.07 -6.29 6.80
C SER A 51 -0.80 -6.93 6.25
N LYS A 52 -0.61 -6.90 4.92
CA LYS A 52 0.59 -7.43 4.25
C LYS A 52 1.84 -6.64 4.59
N ALA A 53 1.72 -5.31 4.73
CA ALA A 53 2.81 -4.44 5.14
C ALA A 53 3.33 -4.81 6.54
N LEU A 54 2.41 -4.97 7.50
CA LEU A 54 2.72 -5.37 8.88
C LEU A 54 3.30 -6.79 8.97
N SER A 55 2.93 -7.67 8.04
CA SER A 55 3.50 -9.02 7.92
C SER A 55 4.90 -9.06 7.30
N GLY A 56 5.40 -7.93 6.78
CA GLY A 56 6.71 -7.84 6.13
C GLY A 56 6.74 -8.33 4.68
N ASP A 57 5.59 -8.63 4.07
CA ASP A 57 5.49 -9.14 2.70
C ASP A 57 6.03 -8.15 1.65
N TYR A 58 6.12 -6.88 2.02
CA TYR A 58 6.62 -5.80 1.17
C TYR A 58 8.08 -5.43 1.43
N SER A 59 8.81 -6.21 2.23
CA SER A 59 10.24 -6.00 2.52
C SER A 59 11.17 -6.03 1.29
N ILE A 60 10.71 -6.60 0.17
CA ILE A 60 11.44 -6.59 -1.11
C ILE A 60 11.35 -5.24 -1.87
N LEU A 61 10.46 -4.34 -1.44
CA LEU A 61 10.29 -3.04 -2.05
C LEU A 61 11.24 -2.02 -1.42
N ASP A 62 11.94 -1.26 -2.26
CA ASP A 62 12.79 -0.14 -1.81
C ASP A 62 11.95 1.09 -1.43
N ALA A 63 10.75 1.20 -2.03
CA ALA A 63 9.85 2.32 -1.84
C ALA A 63 8.39 1.92 -2.08
N TYR A 64 7.48 2.63 -1.42
CA TYR A 64 6.03 2.46 -1.52
C TYR A 64 5.37 3.81 -1.82
N ILE A 65 4.74 3.92 -2.99
CA ILE A 65 4.03 5.13 -3.42
C ILE A 65 2.54 4.99 -3.16
N ILE A 66 2.00 6.00 -2.47
CA ILE A 66 0.58 6.18 -2.24
C ILE A 66 0.15 7.48 -2.90
N SER A 67 -0.79 7.38 -3.82
CA SER A 67 -1.41 8.53 -4.46
C SER A 67 -2.63 8.97 -3.68
N ASN A 68 -2.71 10.26 -3.36
CA ASN A 68 -3.86 10.89 -2.72
C ASN A 68 -5.08 10.86 -3.66
N SER A 69 -5.77 9.73 -3.66
CA SER A 69 -6.87 9.41 -4.57
C SER A 69 -8.18 9.13 -3.83
N CYS A 70 -8.10 8.71 -2.56
CA CYS A 70 -9.24 8.65 -1.64
C CYS A 70 -8.76 8.69 -0.19
N ASP A 71 -9.66 8.96 0.75
CA ASP A 71 -9.34 9.09 2.18
C ASP A 71 -8.68 7.82 2.76
N ASN A 72 -9.06 6.65 2.27
CA ASN A 72 -8.47 5.40 2.74
C ASN A 72 -7.00 5.28 2.33
N GLN A 73 -6.58 5.81 1.17
CA GLN A 73 -5.17 5.82 0.78
C GLN A 73 -4.35 6.73 1.69
N ASN A 74 -4.87 7.90 2.06
CA ASN A 74 -4.19 8.79 3.01
C ASN A 74 -3.99 8.10 4.37
N LYS A 75 -4.99 7.35 4.85
CA LYS A 75 -4.84 6.54 6.08
C LYS A 75 -3.77 5.47 5.95
N ILE A 76 -3.68 4.77 4.81
CA ILE A 76 -2.61 3.79 4.58
C ILE A 76 -1.25 4.49 4.64
N TYR A 77 -1.11 5.70 4.08
CA TYR A 77 0.15 6.45 4.12
C TYR A 77 0.59 6.73 5.55
N ASP A 78 -0.32 7.17 6.41
CA ASP A 78 -0.01 7.42 7.82
C ASP A 78 0.40 6.13 8.54
N ILE A 79 -0.30 5.03 8.29
CA ILE A 79 0.04 3.72 8.86
C ILE A 79 1.42 3.26 8.38
N TRP A 80 1.66 3.30 7.08
CA TRP A 80 2.93 2.92 6.46
C TRP A 80 4.09 3.73 7.03
N ARG A 81 3.93 5.05 7.13
CA ARG A 81 5.00 5.92 7.61
C ARG A 81 5.40 5.69 9.07
N ASN A 82 4.47 5.20 9.90
CA ASN A 82 4.68 5.13 11.35
C ASN A 82 4.82 3.69 11.89
N LEU A 83 4.42 2.66 11.14
CA LEU A 83 4.27 1.30 11.65
C LEU A 83 4.96 0.20 10.81
N THR A 84 5.55 0.53 9.66
CA THR A 84 6.26 -0.42 8.78
C THR A 84 7.69 0.03 8.56
#